data_AF-A0AA39S0W5-F1
#
_entry.id   AF-A0AA39S0W5-F1
#
_cell.length_a   1.000
_cell.length_b   1.000
_cell.length_c   1.000
_cell.angle_alpha   90.00
_cell.angle_beta   90.00
_cell.angle_gamma   90.00
#
_symmetry.space_group_name_H-M   'P 1'
#
loop_
_entity.id
_entity.type
_entity.pdbx_description
1 polymer ?
#
loop_
_entity_poly.entity_id
_entity_poly.type
_entity_poly.pdbx_seq_one_letter_code
_entity_poly.pdbx_strand_id
1 'polypeptide(L)'
;MKCIPVLLNNSNWKVREGNVRLWYYNFLSSRPLFAEFLEGEHSQIRLKDLVIDNVLDDEELQRLLGLEKTDEVIGRVGKFGNSEDVLLWLPKKDGCFNTKSAWYVIRVRLPKFGRAKWIWHKCLPKKIVVCMWKAVFNCLNVDEKVRSVGVPIISACNCCSSRGIEDLDHILNNGDFASNLWRKVFA
;
A
#
# COMPACT_ATOMS: atom_id res chain seq x y z
N MET A 1 -4.84 -1.60 -8.00
CA MET A 1 -3.40 -1.62 -7.64
C MET A 1 -3.04 -0.34 -6.86
N LYS A 2 -3.43 -0.23 -5.56
CA LYS A 2 -3.39 1.05 -4.79
C LYS A 2 -2.03 1.41 -4.17
N CYS A 3 -1.01 0.55 -4.31
CA CYS A 3 0.27 0.72 -3.60
C CYS A 3 1.30 1.58 -4.35
N ILE A 4 1.28 1.57 -5.69
CA ILE A 4 2.28 2.29 -6.51
C ILE A 4 2.32 3.79 -6.17
N PRO A 5 1.19 4.52 -6.10
CA PRO A 5 1.23 5.95 -5.77
C PRO A 5 1.85 6.23 -4.40
N VAL A 6 1.59 5.36 -3.41
CA VAL A 6 2.16 5.49 -2.07
C VAL A 6 3.68 5.31 -2.09
N LEU A 7 4.18 4.35 -2.87
CA LEU A 7 5.61 4.12 -3.03
C LEU A 7 6.29 5.30 -3.75
N LEU A 8 5.69 5.81 -4.83
CA LEU A 8 6.24 6.96 -5.56
C LEU A 8 6.28 8.22 -4.69
N ASN A 9 5.26 8.46 -3.85
CA ASN A 9 5.26 9.56 -2.88
C ASN A 9 6.32 9.44 -1.79
N ASN A 10 6.85 8.23 -1.55
CA ASN A 10 7.96 7.99 -0.63
C ASN A 10 9.30 7.85 -1.36
N SER A 11 9.36 8.33 -2.60
CA SER A 11 10.56 8.32 -3.42
C SER A 11 10.84 9.72 -3.96
N ASN A 12 12.11 9.98 -4.29
CA ASN A 12 12.55 11.25 -4.86
C ASN A 12 13.65 11.01 -5.89
N TRP A 13 13.54 11.64 -7.04
CA TRP A 13 14.53 11.57 -8.10
C TRP A 13 15.71 12.46 -7.77
N LYS A 14 16.90 11.87 -7.75
CA LYS A 14 18.16 12.58 -7.87
C LYS A 14 18.47 12.75 -9.35
N VAL A 15 18.26 13.96 -9.83
CA VAL A 15 18.52 14.34 -11.23
C VAL A 15 20.03 14.33 -11.49
N ARG A 16 20.40 13.80 -12.65
CA ARG A 16 21.78 13.74 -13.14
C ARG A 16 21.82 14.02 -14.64
N GLU A 17 21.34 13.11 -15.48
CA GLU A 17 21.29 13.31 -16.93
C GLU A 17 20.01 14.04 -17.38
N GLY A 18 19.00 14.15 -16.51
CA GLY A 18 17.83 14.98 -16.77
C GLY A 18 16.70 14.34 -17.56
N ASN A 19 16.62 13.00 -17.61
CA ASN A 19 15.48 12.28 -18.16
C ASN A 19 14.21 12.36 -17.28
N VAL A 20 14.31 12.96 -16.10
CA VAL A 20 13.19 13.32 -15.22
C VAL A 20 12.26 14.34 -15.90
N ARG A 21 10.95 14.02 -15.93
CA ARG A 21 9.91 14.94 -16.44
C ARG A 21 9.63 16.03 -15.43
N LEU A 22 9.67 17.29 -15.88
CA LEU A 22 9.55 18.48 -15.04
C LEU A 22 8.28 18.42 -14.17
N TRP A 23 7.13 18.21 -14.80
CA TRP A 23 5.85 18.35 -14.11
C TRP A 23 5.50 17.16 -13.22
N TYR A 24 5.82 15.95 -13.65
CA TYR A 24 5.21 14.72 -13.11
C TYR A 24 6.06 13.98 -12.08
N TYR A 25 7.37 14.20 -12.07
CA TYR A 25 8.27 13.43 -11.22
C TYR A 25 8.65 14.24 -9.99
N ASN A 26 8.74 13.55 -8.85
CA ASN A 26 9.15 14.18 -7.60
C ASN A 26 10.69 14.23 -7.54
N PHE A 27 11.29 15.39 -7.74
CA PHE A 27 12.74 15.63 -7.55
C PHE A 27 13.01 16.82 -6.60
N LEU A 28 11.96 17.58 -6.27
CA LEU A 28 11.92 18.62 -5.24
C LEU A 28 11.53 18.03 -3.88
N SER A 29 11.60 18.81 -2.80
CA SER A 29 11.33 18.31 -1.44
C SER A 29 9.85 18.11 -1.11
N SER A 30 8.92 18.73 -1.86
CA SER A 30 7.50 18.76 -1.54
C SER A 30 6.71 17.65 -2.26
N ARG A 31 6.47 17.83 -3.57
CA ARG A 31 5.60 17.05 -4.45
C ARG A 31 5.99 17.30 -5.92
N PRO A 32 5.45 16.51 -6.88
CA PRO A 32 5.55 16.87 -8.29
C PRO A 32 4.93 18.25 -8.57
N LEU A 33 5.53 19.01 -9.48
CA LEU A 33 5.13 20.39 -9.79
C LEU A 33 3.67 20.49 -10.26
N PHE A 34 3.14 19.53 -11.01
CA PHE A 34 1.72 19.56 -11.44
C PHE A 34 0.73 19.65 -10.28
N ALA A 35 1.11 19.20 -9.08
CA ALA A 35 0.24 19.27 -7.91
C ALA A 35 0.21 20.67 -7.26
N GLU A 36 1.17 21.53 -7.60
CA GLU A 36 1.28 22.92 -7.15
C GLU A 36 0.72 23.90 -8.19
N PHE A 37 0.73 23.53 -9.47
CA PHE A 37 0.18 24.30 -10.59
C PHE A 37 -1.11 23.63 -11.08
N LEU A 38 -2.26 23.96 -10.48
CA LEU A 38 -3.53 23.28 -10.76
C LEU A 38 -4.22 23.72 -12.07
N GLU A 39 -3.77 24.82 -12.66
CA GLU A 39 -4.35 25.42 -13.86
C GLU A 39 -3.40 25.26 -15.06
N GLY A 40 -3.94 24.80 -16.20
CA GLY A 40 -3.20 24.67 -17.47
C GLY A 40 -2.85 23.24 -17.86
N GLU A 41 -2.45 23.07 -19.13
CA GLU A 41 -1.89 21.81 -19.61
C GLU A 41 -0.40 21.72 -19.28
N HIS A 42 0.00 20.66 -18.59
CA HIS A 42 1.40 20.39 -18.31
C HIS A 42 2.05 19.61 -19.44
N SER A 43 3.15 20.13 -19.97
CA SER A 43 3.91 19.49 -21.03
C SER A 43 4.61 18.21 -20.56
N GLN A 44 5.09 17.39 -21.49
CA GLN A 44 5.91 16.21 -21.17
C GLN A 44 7.42 16.53 -21.16
N ILE A 45 7.78 17.81 -20.98
CA ILE A 45 9.16 18.30 -21.04
C ILE A 45 10.03 17.64 -19.98
N ARG A 46 11.25 17.28 -20.35
CA ARG A 46 12.27 16.76 -19.43
C ARG A 46 13.22 17.86 -19.04
N LEU A 47 13.85 17.70 -17.88
CA LEU A 47 14.83 18.69 -17.42
C LEU A 47 15.99 18.89 -18.39
N LYS A 48 16.45 17.83 -19.06
CA LYS A 48 17.51 17.93 -20.09
C LYS A 48 17.09 18.70 -21.35
N ASP A 49 15.79 18.80 -21.62
CA ASP A 49 15.27 19.56 -22.76
C ASP A 49 15.31 21.07 -22.49
N LEU A 50 15.53 21.45 -21.22
CA LEU A 50 15.67 22.83 -20.73
C LEU A 50 17.14 23.20 -20.46
N VAL A 51 18.09 22.49 -21.08
CA VAL A 51 19.53 22.71 -20.88
C VAL A 51 20.15 23.30 -22.14
N ILE A 52 20.76 24.47 -22.01
CA ILE A 52 21.54 25.17 -23.05
C ILE A 52 22.99 25.29 -22.55
N ASP A 53 23.95 24.80 -23.33
CA ASP A 53 25.38 24.84 -22.98
C ASP A 53 25.73 24.25 -21.58
N ASN A 54 25.07 23.16 -21.20
CA ASN A 54 25.16 22.50 -19.88
C ASN A 54 24.64 23.34 -18.69
N VAL A 55 23.89 24.40 -18.96
CA VAL A 55 23.23 25.24 -17.96
C VAL A 55 21.72 25.17 -18.19
N LEU A 56 20.94 25.16 -17.10
CA LEU A 56 19.48 25.27 -17.22
C LEU A 56 19.10 26.64 -17.77
N ASP A 57 18.20 26.65 -18.74
CA ASP A 57 17.59 27.85 -19.28
C ASP A 57 16.69 28.50 -18.21
N ASP A 58 17.26 29.48 -17.52
CA ASP A 58 16.59 30.21 -16.44
C ASP A 58 15.38 31.00 -16.95
N GLU A 59 15.47 31.60 -18.15
CA GLU A 59 14.39 32.39 -18.72
C GLU A 59 13.16 31.51 -19.02
N GLU A 60 13.38 30.35 -19.65
CA GLU A 60 12.30 29.41 -19.95
C GLU A 60 11.73 28.77 -18.68
N LEU A 61 12.57 28.44 -17.68
CA LEU A 61 12.09 27.95 -16.39
C LEU A 61 11.22 29.00 -15.66
N GLN A 62 11.65 30.26 -15.64
CA GLN A 62 10.88 31.35 -15.03
C GLN A 62 9.55 31.56 -15.75
N ARG A 63 9.53 31.42 -17.08
CA ARG A 63 8.28 31.48 -17.86
C ARG A 63 7.31 30.36 -17.48
N LEU A 64 7.82 29.16 -17.20
CA LEU A 64 7.00 27.99 -16.89
C LEU A 64 6.56 27.93 -15.42
N LEU A 65 7.44 28.32 -14.48
CA LEU A 65 7.27 28.05 -13.05
C LEU A 65 7.17 29.32 -12.20
N GLY A 66 7.52 30.48 -12.74
CA GLY A 66 7.76 31.69 -11.97
C GLY A 66 9.09 31.68 -11.22
N LEU A 67 9.46 32.83 -10.67
CA LEU A 67 10.79 33.08 -10.09
C LEU A 67 11.10 32.14 -8.91
N GLU A 68 10.20 32.07 -7.93
CA GLU A 68 10.42 31.32 -6.68
C GLU A 68 10.69 29.82 -6.94
N LYS A 69 9.91 29.21 -7.84
CA LYS A 69 10.04 27.78 -8.15
C LYS A 69 11.25 27.50 -9.04
N THR A 70 11.64 28.45 -9.86
CA THR A 70 12.84 28.34 -10.69
C THR A 70 14.10 28.26 -9.83
N ASP A 71 14.22 29.13 -8.84
CA ASP A 71 15.34 29.09 -7.88
C ASP A 71 15.41 27.74 -7.14
N GLU A 72 14.26 27.19 -6.75
CA GLU A 72 14.19 25.86 -6.11
C GLU A 72 14.69 24.76 -7.05
N VAL A 73 14.25 24.76 -8.31
CA VAL A 73 14.67 23.78 -9.32
C VAL A 73 16.16 23.88 -9.60
N ILE A 74 16.68 25.08 -9.85
CA ILE A 74 18.11 25.31 -10.13
C ILE A 74 18.97 24.88 -8.94
N GLY A 75 18.59 25.27 -7.73
CA GLY A 75 19.30 24.90 -6.51
C GLY A 75 19.32 23.38 -6.26
N ARG A 76 18.31 22.65 -6.73
CA ARG A 76 18.17 21.21 -6.50
C ARG A 76 18.84 20.34 -7.57
N VAL A 77 18.71 20.71 -8.84
CA VAL A 77 19.17 19.90 -9.98
C VAL A 77 20.69 19.99 -10.15
N GLY A 78 21.30 21.12 -9.79
CA GLY A 78 22.74 21.32 -9.90
C GLY A 78 23.23 21.17 -11.35
N LYS A 79 24.47 20.68 -11.53
CA LYS A 79 25.04 20.44 -12.86
C LYS A 79 24.62 19.07 -13.39
N PHE A 80 24.22 19.03 -14.65
CA PHE A 80 23.96 17.78 -15.35
C PHE A 80 25.27 17.00 -15.54
N GLY A 81 25.15 15.68 -15.51
CA GLY A 81 26.26 14.77 -15.73
C GLY A 81 25.86 13.58 -16.58
N ASN A 82 26.85 12.77 -16.97
CA ASN A 82 26.68 11.65 -17.91
C ASN A 82 26.20 10.34 -17.25
N SER A 83 25.62 10.41 -16.05
CA SER A 83 25.15 9.22 -15.33
C SER A 83 23.63 9.25 -15.20
N GLU A 84 23.02 8.08 -15.21
CA GLU A 84 21.56 7.92 -15.13
C GLU A 84 20.95 8.59 -13.88
N ASP A 85 19.73 9.10 -14.06
CA ASP A 85 18.91 9.60 -12.96
C ASP A 85 18.61 8.48 -11.95
N VAL A 86 18.61 8.79 -10.66
CA VAL A 86 18.44 7.77 -9.61
C VAL A 86 17.18 8.05 -8.79
N LEU A 87 16.29 7.07 -8.71
CA LEU A 87 15.15 7.13 -7.81
C LEU A 87 15.57 6.72 -6.40
N LEU A 88 15.63 7.69 -5.48
CA LEU A 88 15.98 7.49 -4.09
C LEU A 88 14.76 7.12 -3.27
N TRP A 89 14.87 6.05 -2.49
CA TRP A 89 13.86 5.60 -1.55
C TRP A 89 14.01 6.33 -0.20
N LEU A 90 13.12 7.29 0.07
CA LEU A 90 13.23 8.22 1.21
C LEU A 90 13.20 7.56 2.61
N PRO A 91 12.48 6.45 2.85
CA PRO A 91 12.49 5.76 4.15
C PRO A 91 13.84 5.16 4.55
N LYS A 92 14.85 5.21 3.67
CA LYS A 92 16.17 4.62 3.89
C LYS A 92 17.25 5.66 3.66
N LYS A 93 18.18 5.78 4.61
CA LYS A 93 19.29 6.76 4.54
C LYS A 93 20.24 6.52 3.36
N ASP A 94 20.39 5.27 2.94
CA ASP A 94 21.19 4.88 1.76
C ASP A 94 20.45 5.14 0.43
N GLY A 95 19.17 5.52 0.48
CA GLY A 95 18.32 5.71 -0.69
C GLY A 95 17.93 4.41 -1.41
N CYS A 96 18.35 3.24 -0.90
CA CYS A 96 18.10 1.97 -1.56
C CYS A 96 16.71 1.44 -1.23
N PHE A 97 15.96 1.08 -2.28
CA PHE A 97 14.67 0.42 -2.13
C PHE A 97 14.83 -0.99 -1.54
N ASN A 98 13.93 -1.37 -0.64
CA ASN A 98 13.76 -2.76 -0.25
C ASN A 98 12.32 -3.04 0.18
N THR A 99 11.89 -4.29 0.01
CA THR A 99 10.53 -4.75 0.29
C THR A 99 10.13 -4.60 1.75
N LYS A 100 11.07 -4.73 2.70
CA LYS A 100 10.81 -4.56 4.13
C LYS A 100 10.32 -3.14 4.44
N SER A 101 11.07 -2.12 4.05
CA SER A 101 10.69 -0.72 4.26
C SER A 101 9.46 -0.31 3.43
N ALA A 102 9.34 -0.79 2.20
CA ALA A 102 8.14 -0.58 1.38
C ALA A 102 6.89 -1.12 2.09
N TRP A 103 6.95 -2.33 2.64
CA TRP A 103 5.87 -2.91 3.44
C TRP A 103 5.51 -2.05 4.64
N TYR A 104 6.50 -1.50 5.35
CA TYR A 104 6.24 -0.61 6.49
C TYR A 104 5.49 0.67 6.11
N VAL A 105 5.72 1.19 4.90
CA VAL A 105 5.03 2.37 4.36
C VAL A 105 3.60 2.05 3.94
N ILE A 106 3.39 0.96 3.19
CA ILE A 106 2.07 0.67 2.60
C ILE A 106 1.09 -0.02 3.56
N ARG A 107 1.59 -0.63 4.64
CA ARG A 107 0.75 -1.43 5.54
C ARG A 107 -0.24 -0.56 6.30
N VAL A 108 -1.49 -1.00 6.34
CA VAL A 108 -2.47 -0.49 7.30
C VAL A 108 -2.16 -1.10 8.67
N ARG A 109 -1.96 -0.25 9.69
CA ARG A 109 -1.76 -0.69 11.06
C ARG A 109 -3.12 -0.75 11.76
N LEU A 110 -3.59 -1.97 12.01
CA LEU A 110 -4.74 -2.21 12.88
C LEU A 110 -4.29 -2.21 14.36
N PRO A 111 -5.21 -1.98 15.31
CA PRO A 111 -4.93 -2.13 16.73
C PRO A 111 -4.28 -3.48 17.03
N LYS A 112 -3.37 -3.51 18.00
CA LYS A 112 -2.74 -4.76 18.41
C LYS A 112 -3.83 -5.70 18.93
N PHE A 113 -3.99 -6.84 18.26
CA PHE A 113 -4.91 -7.87 18.71
C PHE A 113 -4.31 -8.59 19.92
N GLY A 114 -4.82 -8.30 21.13
CA GLY A 114 -4.25 -8.78 22.40
C GLY A 114 -4.13 -10.30 22.53
N ARG A 115 -4.92 -11.05 21.74
CA ARG A 115 -4.88 -12.53 21.72
C ARG A 115 -4.11 -13.11 20.54
N ALA A 116 -3.35 -12.30 19.80
CA ALA A 116 -2.59 -12.77 18.62
C ALA A 116 -1.60 -13.90 18.97
N LYS A 117 -0.97 -13.84 20.15
CA LYS A 117 -0.06 -14.89 20.62
C LYS A 117 -0.72 -16.26 20.79
N TRP A 118 -2.03 -16.28 21.08
CA TRP A 118 -2.80 -17.52 21.21
C TRP A 118 -3.12 -18.11 19.84
N ILE A 119 -3.51 -17.28 18.87
CA ILE A 119 -3.78 -17.72 17.49
C ILE A 119 -2.50 -18.23 16.82
N TRP A 120 -1.41 -17.45 16.89
CA TRP A 120 -0.15 -17.73 16.20
C TRP A 120 0.83 -18.57 17.01
N HIS A 121 0.32 -19.43 17.90
CA HIS A 121 1.16 -20.22 18.79
C HIS A 121 2.01 -21.25 18.02
N LYS A 122 3.31 -21.32 18.31
CA LYS A 122 4.28 -22.13 17.55
C LYS A 122 4.01 -23.65 17.59
N CYS A 123 3.34 -24.14 18.63
CA CYS A 123 3.00 -25.56 18.75
C CYS A 123 1.73 -25.95 17.98
N LEU A 124 1.00 -25.00 17.40
CA LEU A 124 -0.20 -25.30 16.63
C LEU A 124 0.16 -25.57 15.16
N PRO A 125 -0.41 -26.61 14.53
CA PRO A 125 -0.30 -26.80 13.09
C PRO A 125 -0.81 -25.57 12.34
N LYS A 126 -0.17 -25.23 11.21
CA LYS A 126 -0.52 -24.04 10.41
C LYS A 126 -1.99 -24.00 10.01
N LYS A 127 -2.60 -25.15 9.69
CA LYS A 127 -4.02 -25.25 9.37
C LYS A 127 -4.93 -24.76 10.52
N ILE A 128 -4.56 -25.05 11.77
CA ILE A 128 -5.32 -24.64 12.96
C ILE A 128 -5.16 -23.15 13.20
N VAL A 129 -3.93 -22.64 13.11
CA VAL A 129 -3.62 -21.22 13.24
C VAL A 129 -4.42 -20.38 12.23
N VAL A 130 -4.43 -20.80 10.96
CA VAL A 130 -5.18 -20.12 9.89
C VAL A 130 -6.69 -20.21 10.14
N CYS A 131 -7.20 -21.36 10.59
CA CYS A 131 -8.61 -21.53 10.93
C CYS A 131 -9.04 -20.60 12.08
N MET A 132 -8.26 -20.57 13.17
CA MET A 132 -8.50 -19.67 14.32
C MET A 132 -8.46 -18.20 13.91
N TRP A 133 -7.50 -17.81 13.08
CA TRP A 133 -7.43 -16.45 12.54
C TRP A 133 -8.69 -16.12 11.73
N LYS A 134 -9.11 -17.01 10.82
CA LYS A 134 -10.34 -16.82 10.05
C LYS A 134 -11.57 -16.71 10.93
N ALA A 135 -11.69 -17.54 11.97
CA ALA A 135 -12.81 -17.48 12.92
C ALA A 135 -12.88 -16.14 13.64
N VAL A 136 -11.75 -15.68 14.21
CA VAL A 136 -11.68 -14.43 14.97
C VAL A 136 -11.98 -13.19 14.12
N PHE A 137 -11.62 -13.21 12.84
CA PHE A 137 -11.84 -12.09 11.93
C PHE A 137 -13.10 -12.24 11.06
N ASN A 138 -14.02 -13.16 11.38
CA ASN A 138 -15.24 -13.42 10.62
C ASN A 138 -14.98 -13.64 9.11
N CYS A 139 -14.01 -14.52 8.84
CA CYS A 139 -13.47 -14.86 7.53
C CYS A 139 -13.53 -16.39 7.24
N LEU A 140 -14.34 -17.14 7.99
CA LEU A 140 -14.66 -18.52 7.61
C LEU A 140 -15.66 -18.54 6.45
N ASN A 141 -15.59 -19.60 5.65
CA ASN A 141 -16.53 -19.81 4.55
C ASN A 141 -17.79 -20.46 5.13
N VAL A 142 -18.76 -19.63 5.49
CA VAL A 142 -20.08 -20.04 5.99
C VAL A 142 -21.15 -19.38 5.13
N ASP A 143 -22.31 -19.99 5.00
CA ASP A 143 -23.42 -19.42 4.20
C ASP A 143 -23.76 -17.99 4.60
N GLU A 144 -23.72 -17.66 5.89
CA GLU A 144 -23.93 -16.28 6.36
C GLU A 144 -23.00 -15.27 5.65
N LYS A 145 -21.73 -15.64 5.43
CA LYS A 145 -20.77 -14.78 4.74
C LYS A 145 -21.15 -14.59 3.27
N VAL A 146 -21.64 -15.64 2.61
CA VAL A 146 -22.09 -15.59 1.22
C VAL A 146 -23.35 -14.72 1.10
N ARG A 147 -24.30 -14.84 2.03
CA ARG A 147 -25.47 -13.95 2.10
C ARG A 147 -25.09 -12.49 2.35
N SER A 148 -24.08 -12.23 3.19
CA SER A 148 -23.65 -10.86 3.52
C SER A 148 -23.13 -10.06 2.32
N VAL A 149 -22.75 -10.73 1.23
CA VAL A 149 -22.33 -10.09 -0.03
C VAL A 149 -23.45 -10.06 -1.08
N GLY A 150 -24.70 -10.35 -0.68
CA GLY A 150 -25.89 -10.21 -1.52
C GLY A 150 -26.27 -11.43 -2.35
N VAL A 151 -25.64 -12.58 -2.12
CA VAL A 151 -25.99 -13.82 -2.84
C VAL A 151 -27.17 -14.52 -2.14
N PRO A 152 -28.32 -14.72 -2.81
CA PRO A 152 -29.52 -15.27 -2.20
C PRO A 152 -29.48 -16.80 -2.15
N ILE A 153 -28.72 -17.35 -1.20
CA ILE A 153 -28.70 -18.79 -0.89
C ILE A 153 -29.60 -19.12 0.31
N ILE A 154 -30.18 -20.33 0.29
CA ILE A 154 -30.83 -20.91 1.46
C ILE A 154 -29.72 -21.49 2.34
N SER A 155 -29.57 -20.95 3.55
CA SER A 155 -28.54 -21.43 4.47
C SER A 155 -29.00 -22.67 5.22
N ALA A 156 -28.15 -23.70 5.26
CA ALA A 156 -28.41 -24.91 6.00
C ALA A 156 -27.09 -25.62 6.37
N CYS A 157 -26.82 -25.74 7.65
CA CYS A 157 -25.64 -26.43 8.14
C CYS A 157 -25.70 -27.94 7.83
N ASN A 158 -24.69 -28.44 7.13
CA ASN A 158 -24.58 -29.87 6.79
C ASN A 158 -24.04 -30.74 7.94
N CYS A 159 -23.53 -30.12 9.01
CA CYS A 159 -22.96 -30.83 10.15
C CYS A 159 -24.00 -31.21 11.22
N CYS A 160 -25.19 -30.59 11.17
CA CYS A 160 -26.21 -30.70 12.22
C CYS A 160 -27.49 -31.34 11.67
N SER A 161 -28.15 -32.16 12.49
CA SER A 161 -29.43 -32.80 12.11
C SER A 161 -30.55 -31.77 11.97
N SER A 162 -30.52 -30.73 12.81
CA SER A 162 -31.48 -29.63 12.81
C SER A 162 -31.39 -28.72 11.57
N ARG A 163 -30.32 -28.84 10.76
CA ARG A 163 -30.05 -28.01 9.57
C ARG A 163 -30.25 -26.51 9.83
N GLY A 164 -29.76 -26.02 10.96
CA GLY A 164 -29.81 -24.60 11.32
C GLY A 164 -29.05 -23.71 10.34
N ILE A 165 -29.17 -22.39 10.52
CA ILE A 165 -28.41 -21.41 9.74
C ILE A 165 -26.92 -21.66 9.93
N GLU A 166 -26.19 -21.74 8.82
CA GLU A 166 -24.75 -21.91 8.83
C GLU A 166 -24.05 -20.56 9.02
N ASP A 167 -23.85 -20.20 10.29
CA ASP A 167 -23.03 -19.09 10.73
C ASP A 167 -21.86 -19.56 11.61
N LEU A 168 -21.01 -18.62 12.02
CA LEU A 168 -19.83 -18.89 12.85
C LEU A 168 -20.16 -19.44 14.23
N ASP A 169 -21.18 -18.90 14.90
CA ASP A 169 -21.56 -19.34 16.24
C ASP A 169 -22.19 -20.74 16.18
N HIS A 170 -22.96 -21.02 15.14
CA HIS A 170 -23.52 -22.34 14.89
C HIS A 170 -22.44 -23.40 14.66
N ILE A 171 -21.50 -23.18 13.74
CA ILE A 171 -20.48 -24.18 13.41
C ILE A 171 -19.48 -24.38 14.55
N LEU A 172 -19.17 -23.32 15.33
CA LEU A 172 -18.10 -23.37 16.32
C LEU A 172 -18.57 -23.54 17.76
N ASN A 173 -19.84 -23.29 18.08
CA ASN A 173 -20.30 -23.21 19.47
C ASN A 173 -21.64 -23.91 19.66
N ASN A 174 -22.73 -23.35 19.13
CA ASN A 174 -24.09 -23.75 19.51
C ASN A 174 -24.69 -24.90 18.69
N GLY A 175 -24.13 -25.23 17.52
CA GLY A 175 -24.65 -26.28 16.65
C GLY A 175 -24.51 -27.67 17.28
N ASP A 176 -25.37 -28.59 16.87
CA ASP A 176 -25.44 -29.97 17.40
C ASP A 176 -24.06 -30.64 17.40
N PHE A 177 -23.33 -30.51 16.28
CA PHE A 177 -21.99 -31.06 16.15
C PHE A 177 -21.00 -30.41 17.13
N ALA A 178 -20.96 -29.07 17.16
CA ALA A 178 -20.03 -28.31 17.99
C ALA A 178 -20.28 -28.53 19.48
N SER A 179 -21.54 -28.48 19.91
CA SER A 179 -21.95 -28.74 21.29
C SER A 179 -21.53 -30.14 21.76
N ASN A 180 -21.73 -31.15 20.92
CA ASN A 180 -21.31 -32.52 21.23
C ASN A 180 -19.78 -32.66 21.28
N LEU A 181 -19.06 -31.96 20.41
CA LEU A 181 -17.60 -31.93 20.44
C LEU A 181 -17.08 -31.28 21.74
N TRP A 182 -17.59 -30.11 22.10
CA TRP A 182 -17.18 -29.40 23.32
C TRP A 182 -17.47 -30.19 24.57
N ARG A 183 -18.62 -30.89 24.63
CA ARG A 183 -18.92 -31.79 25.75
C ARG A 183 -17.86 -32.86 25.95
N LYS A 184 -17.25 -33.37 24.87
CA LYS A 184 -16.17 -34.37 24.96
C LYS A 184 -14.82 -33.77 25.35
N VAL A 185 -14.59 -32.50 25.04
CA VAL A 185 -13.34 -31.79 25.38
C VAL A 185 -13.34 -31.33 26.84
N PHE A 186 -14.52 -30.97 27.37
CA PHE A 186 -14.71 -30.48 28.73
C PHE A 186 -15.28 -31.53 29.70
N ALA A 187 -15.45 -32.78 29.27
CA ALA A 187 -15.74 -33.91 30.15
C ALA A 187 -14.46 -34.47 30.75
#